data_AF-A0A4U0W536-F1
#
_entry.id   AF-A0A4U0W536-F1
#
_cell.length_a   1.000
_cell.length_b   1.000
_cell.length_c   1.000
_cell.angle_alpha   90.00
_cell.angle_beta   90.00
_cell.angle_gamma   90.00
#
_symmetry.space_group_name_H-M   'P 1'
#
loop_
_entity.id
_entity.type
_entity.pdbx_description
1 polymer ?
#
loop_
_entity_poly.entity_id
_entity_poly.type
_entity_poly.pdbx_seq_one_letter_code
_entity_poly.pdbx_strand_id
1 'polypeptide(L)'
;SFISATGHAVSAAEAINDILDYDPDLSFMPFFFGIYLLQGSFLLLLIADKLQGEASPSVVKACETIVRAHEACVVTLNTEYQRNFRKVMRSALAQVRGRSIEDFGEQQLRRREMLSLYRWSGSGSGLAL
;
A
#
# COMPACT_ATOMS: atom_id res chain seq x y z
N SER A 1 -17.33 0.16 -23.77
CA SER A 1 -18.45 1.12 -23.59
C SER A 1 -18.49 1.58 -22.15
N PHE A 2 -18.90 2.83 -21.88
CA PHE A 2 -19.03 3.41 -20.53
C PHE A 2 -19.83 2.51 -19.58
N ILE A 3 -20.97 1.97 -20.04
CA ILE A 3 -21.85 1.11 -19.23
C ILE A 3 -21.13 -0.16 -18.74
N SER A 4 -20.35 -0.81 -19.61
CA SER A 4 -19.58 -2.01 -19.22
C SER A 4 -18.46 -1.68 -18.23
N ALA A 5 -17.81 -0.52 -18.40
CA ALA A 5 -16.80 -0.05 -17.45
C ALA A 5 -17.42 0.22 -16.06
N THR A 6 -18.61 0.83 -16.03
CA THR A 6 -19.38 1.00 -14.79
C THR A 6 -19.75 -0.32 -14.13
N GLY A 7 -20.22 -1.30 -14.91
CA GLY A 7 -20.52 -2.63 -14.39
C GLY A 7 -19.30 -3.32 -13.75
N HIS A 8 -18.13 -3.24 -14.40
CA HIS A 8 -16.89 -3.78 -13.83
C HIS A 8 -16.44 -3.04 -12.58
N ALA A 9 -16.60 -1.71 -12.52
CA ALA A 9 -16.24 -0.91 -11.35
C ALA A 9 -17.11 -1.26 -10.13
N VAL A 10 -18.41 -1.49 -10.34
CA VAL A 10 -19.33 -1.96 -9.29
C VAL A 10 -18.95 -3.37 -8.83
N SER A 11 -18.67 -4.29 -9.76
CA SER A 11 -18.27 -5.67 -9.43
C SER A 11 -16.96 -5.70 -8.63
N ALA A 12 -16.00 -4.82 -8.96
CA ALA A 12 -14.76 -4.67 -8.20
C ALA A 12 -15.02 -4.16 -6.79
N ALA A 13 -15.94 -3.21 -6.60
CA ALA A 13 -16.31 -2.75 -5.27
C ALA A 13 -17.01 -3.84 -4.45
N GLU A 14 -17.85 -4.68 -5.06
CA GLU A 14 -18.45 -5.85 -4.40
C GLU A 14 -17.38 -6.84 -3.93
N ALA A 15 -16.39 -7.17 -4.78
CA ALA A 15 -15.28 -8.03 -4.39
C ALA A 15 -14.44 -7.43 -3.25
N ILE A 16 -14.25 -6.10 -3.22
CA ILE A 16 -13.59 -5.42 -2.10
C ILE A 16 -14.46 -5.49 -0.84
N ASN A 17 -15.77 -5.38 -0.95
CA ASN A 17 -16.67 -5.55 0.20
C ASN A 17 -16.51 -6.94 0.82
N ASP A 18 -16.48 -7.99 -0.01
CA ASP A 18 -16.29 -9.37 0.45
C ASP A 18 -14.92 -9.53 1.13
N ILE A 19 -13.86 -8.92 0.59
CA ILE A 19 -12.54 -8.92 1.24
C ILE A 19 -12.61 -8.27 2.62
N LEU A 20 -13.28 -7.12 2.75
CA LEU A 20 -13.40 -6.41 4.03
C LEU A 20 -14.21 -7.17 5.07
N ASP A 21 -15.07 -8.11 4.67
CA ASP A 21 -15.77 -8.99 5.62
C ASP A 21 -14.82 -10.00 6.28
N TYR A 22 -13.71 -10.35 5.63
CA TYR A 22 -12.68 -11.28 6.16
C TYR A 22 -11.43 -10.56 6.70
N ASP A 23 -11.04 -9.44 6.10
CA ASP A 23 -9.86 -8.64 6.43
C ASP A 23 -10.24 -7.15 6.48
N PRO A 24 -10.94 -6.71 7.54
CA PRO A 24 -11.51 -5.36 7.62
C PRO A 24 -10.45 -4.26 7.63
N ASP A 25 -9.23 -4.58 8.07
CA ASP A 25 -8.10 -3.65 8.12
C ASP A 25 -7.18 -3.75 6.90
N LEU A 26 -7.48 -4.63 5.93
CA LEU A 26 -6.63 -4.94 4.77
C LEU A 26 -5.18 -5.30 5.16
N SER A 27 -5.05 -6.04 6.25
CA SER A 27 -3.80 -6.41 6.91
C SER A 27 -3.05 -7.54 6.23
N PHE A 28 -3.72 -8.36 5.41
CA PHE A 28 -3.09 -9.52 4.77
C PHE A 28 -2.05 -9.11 3.73
N MET A 29 -2.38 -8.14 2.86
CA MET A 29 -1.48 -7.63 1.82
C MET A 29 -1.63 -6.11 1.60
N PRO A 30 -1.36 -5.27 2.62
CA PRO A 30 -1.67 -3.84 2.59
C PRO A 30 -1.00 -3.09 1.44
N PHE A 31 0.25 -3.44 1.10
CA PHE A 31 0.98 -2.82 -0.02
C PHE A 31 0.34 -3.13 -1.37
N PHE A 32 -0.12 -4.36 -1.56
CA PHE A 32 -0.75 -4.77 -2.79
C PHE A 32 -2.13 -4.11 -2.90
N PHE A 33 -2.96 -4.26 -1.86
CA PHE A 33 -4.29 -3.67 -1.84
C PHE A 33 -4.25 -2.16 -2.01
N GLY A 34 -3.34 -1.43 -1.35
CA GLY A 34 -3.23 0.02 -1.51
C GLY A 34 -2.97 0.48 -2.95
N ILE A 35 -2.15 -0.26 -3.70
CA ILE A 35 -1.87 0.06 -5.12
C ILE A 35 -3.13 -0.21 -5.98
N TYR A 36 -3.75 -1.38 -5.83
CA TYR A 36 -4.90 -1.76 -6.65
C TYR A 36 -6.15 -0.95 -6.32
N LEU A 37 -6.37 -0.61 -5.05
CA LEU A 37 -7.43 0.29 -4.61
C LEU A 37 -7.29 1.66 -5.27
N LEU A 38 -6.09 2.25 -5.27
CA LEU A 38 -5.85 3.54 -5.91
C LEU A 38 -6.07 3.47 -7.43
N GLN A 39 -5.50 2.46 -8.10
CA GLN A 39 -5.63 2.33 -9.55
C GLN A 39 -7.08 2.05 -9.99
N GLY A 40 -7.77 1.17 -9.28
CA GLY A 40 -9.16 0.79 -9.59
C GLY A 40 -10.18 1.89 -9.28
N SER A 41 -9.90 2.73 -8.28
CA SER A 41 -10.83 3.79 -7.87
C SER A 41 -10.92 4.98 -8.82
N PHE A 42 -9.93 5.21 -9.70
CA PHE A 42 -10.00 6.30 -10.68
C PHE A 42 -11.18 6.18 -11.64
N LEU A 43 -11.52 4.98 -12.07
CA LEU A 43 -12.68 4.76 -12.94
C LEU A 43 -13.98 5.06 -12.20
N LEU A 44 -14.09 4.62 -10.95
CA LEU A 44 -15.26 4.84 -10.12
C LEU A 44 -15.45 6.33 -9.79
N LEU A 45 -14.35 7.04 -9.52
CA LEU A 45 -14.34 8.49 -9.35
C LEU A 45 -14.81 9.22 -10.61
N LEU A 46 -14.34 8.81 -11.80
CA LEU A 46 -14.77 9.38 -13.07
C LEU A 46 -16.27 9.12 -13.32
N ILE A 47 -16.76 7.91 -13.02
CA ILE A 47 -18.18 7.58 -13.13
C ILE A 47 -19.01 8.46 -12.20
N ALA A 48 -18.60 8.62 -10.95
CA ALA A 48 -19.28 9.46 -9.97
C ALA A 48 -19.32 10.94 -10.40
N ASP A 49 -18.21 11.47 -10.92
CA ASP A 49 -18.13 12.83 -11.47
C ASP A 49 -19.03 13.04 -12.69
N LYS A 50 -19.17 12.00 -13.53
CA LYS A 50 -20.02 12.05 -14.73
C LYS A 50 -21.51 11.93 -14.43
N LEU A 51 -21.89 11.07 -13.48
CA LEU A 51 -23.30 10.83 -13.15
C LEU A 51 -23.83 11.82 -12.10
N GLN A 52 -22.99 12.29 -11.19
CA GLN A 52 -23.36 13.23 -10.12
C GLN A 52 -24.65 12.80 -9.40
N GLY A 53 -25.66 13.68 -9.32
CA GLY A 53 -26.95 13.39 -8.70
C GLY A 53 -27.80 12.34 -9.43
N GLU A 54 -27.40 11.90 -10.63
CA GLU A 54 -28.07 10.85 -11.41
C GLU A 54 -27.42 9.47 -11.20
N ALA A 55 -26.44 9.35 -10.30
CA ALA A 55 -25.80 8.08 -10.00
C ALA A 55 -26.80 7.07 -9.41
N SER A 56 -26.77 5.84 -9.91
CA SER A 56 -27.60 4.77 -9.37
C SER A 56 -27.16 4.40 -7.94
N PRO A 57 -28.07 3.87 -7.10
CA PRO A 57 -27.72 3.42 -5.74
C PRO A 57 -26.55 2.43 -5.70
N SER A 58 -26.42 1.57 -6.72
CA SER A 58 -25.29 0.64 -6.86
C SER A 58 -23.94 1.34 -7.03
N VAL A 59 -23.90 2.44 -7.79
CA VAL A 59 -22.68 3.25 -7.97
C VAL A 59 -22.33 3.97 -6.67
N VAL A 60 -23.34 4.51 -5.97
CA VAL A 60 -23.14 5.17 -4.67
C VAL A 60 -22.56 4.18 -3.65
N LYS A 61 -23.16 3.00 -3.50
CA LYS A 61 -22.67 1.94 -2.62
C LYS A 61 -21.25 1.49 -2.98
N ALA A 62 -20.95 1.37 -4.28
CA ALA A 62 -19.61 1.04 -4.74
C ALA A 62 -18.59 2.12 -4.29
N CYS A 63 -18.92 3.40 -4.43
CA CYS A 63 -18.07 4.50 -3.98
C CYS A 63 -17.82 4.44 -2.48
N GLU A 64 -18.87 4.27 -1.68
CA GLU A 64 -18.77 4.16 -0.21
C GLU A 64 -17.88 2.98 0.22
N THR A 65 -18.02 1.84 -0.45
CA THR A 65 -17.20 0.65 -0.18
C THR A 65 -15.72 0.92 -0.45
N ILE A 66 -15.41 1.57 -1.59
CA ILE A 66 -14.04 1.91 -1.96
C ILE A 66 -13.44 2.96 -1.02
N VAL A 67 -14.24 3.93 -0.54
CA VAL A 67 -13.79 4.90 0.47
C VAL A 67 -13.42 4.18 1.76
N ARG A 68 -14.31 3.31 2.28
CA ARG A 68 -14.04 2.49 3.47
C ARG A 68 -12.77 1.67 3.34
N ALA A 69 -12.54 1.05 2.17
CA ALA A 69 -11.33 0.30 1.90
C ALA A 69 -10.06 1.17 1.91
N HIS A 70 -10.12 2.39 1.37
CA HIS A 70 -8.99 3.32 1.43
C HIS A 70 -8.69 3.77 2.86
N GLU A 71 -9.72 4.04 3.66
CA GLU A 71 -9.58 4.41 5.08
C GLU A 71 -8.95 3.29 5.91
N ALA A 72 -9.37 2.05 5.72
CA ALA A 72 -8.72 0.89 6.34
C ALA A 72 -7.26 0.76 5.88
N CYS A 73 -7.05 0.81 4.56
CA CYS A 73 -5.72 0.62 3.99
C CYS A 73 -4.71 1.68 4.45
N VAL A 74 -5.11 2.95 4.63
CA VAL A 74 -4.17 4.02 4.99
C VAL A 74 -3.61 3.85 6.41
N VAL A 75 -4.41 3.28 7.31
CA VAL A 75 -4.01 3.01 8.69
C VAL A 75 -3.03 1.84 8.74
N THR A 76 -3.27 0.81 7.92
CA THR A 76 -2.49 -0.43 7.93
C THR A 76 -1.23 -0.38 7.06
N LEU A 77 -1.23 0.45 6.00
CA LEU A 77 -0.12 0.57 5.06
C LEU A 77 1.05 1.34 5.67
N ASN A 78 1.92 0.64 6.39
CA ASN A 78 3.15 1.21 6.91
C ASN A 78 4.31 1.13 5.91
N THR A 79 4.61 2.25 5.23
CA THR A 79 5.74 2.37 4.29
C THR A 79 7.06 2.79 4.94
N GLU A 80 7.12 2.94 6.27
CA GLU A 80 8.30 3.39 6.99
C GLU A 80 9.50 2.47 6.76
N TYR A 81 9.27 1.16 6.74
CA TYR A 81 10.29 0.16 6.41
C TYR A 81 10.98 0.47 5.07
N GLN A 82 10.21 0.70 4.01
CA GLN A 82 10.76 0.98 2.67
C GLN A 82 11.58 2.27 2.67
N ARG A 83 11.12 3.30 3.38
CA ARG A 83 11.83 4.58 3.53
C ARG A 83 13.15 4.39 4.27
N ASN A 84 13.15 3.64 5.36
CA ASN A 84 14.32 3.35 6.17
C ASN A 84 15.33 2.48 5.40
N PHE A 85 14.87 1.42 4.74
CA PHE A 85 15.70 0.58 3.88
C PHE A 85 16.40 1.39 2.78
N ARG A 86 15.67 2.27 2.08
CA ARG A 86 16.24 3.19 1.08
C ARG A 86 17.37 4.06 1.67
N LYS A 87 17.21 4.60 2.88
CA LYS A 87 18.25 5.41 3.55
C LYS A 87 19.51 4.57 3.81
N VAL A 88 19.35 3.36 4.35
CA VAL A 88 20.45 2.42 4.59
C VAL A 88 21.18 2.06 3.30
N MET A 89 20.44 1.71 2.25
CA MET A 89 21.01 1.40 0.94
C MET A 89 21.81 2.58 0.37
N ARG A 90 21.27 3.81 0.48
CA ARG A 90 21.99 5.02 0.04
C ARG A 90 23.28 5.26 0.83
N SER A 91 23.24 5.08 2.14
CA SER A 91 24.44 5.19 3.00
C SER A 91 25.49 4.14 2.64
N ALA A 92 25.08 2.89 2.42
CA ALA A 92 25.97 1.83 1.97
C ALA A 92 26.61 2.12 0.62
N LEU A 93 25.84 2.62 -0.35
CA LEU A 93 26.37 3.02 -1.65
C LEU A 93 27.33 4.20 -1.57
N ALA A 94 27.09 5.18 -0.68
CA ALA A 94 28.00 6.30 -0.48
C ALA A 94 29.35 5.84 0.07
N GLN A 95 29.34 4.90 1.03
CA GLN A 95 30.54 4.30 1.61
C GLN A 95 31.33 3.49 0.57
N VAL A 96 30.67 2.61 -0.21
CA VAL A 96 31.30 1.83 -1.28
C VAL A 96 31.96 2.75 -2.32
N ARG A 97 31.38 3.93 -2.56
CA ARG A 97 31.92 4.94 -3.48
C ARG A 97 33.00 5.84 -2.86
N GLY A 98 33.41 5.60 -1.62
CA GLY A 98 34.42 6.41 -0.92
C GLY A 98 33.95 7.83 -0.56
N ARG A 99 32.64 8.08 -0.46
CA ARG A 99 32.05 9.42 -0.25
C ARG A 99 31.52 9.65 1.18
N SER A 100 31.97 8.89 2.19
CA SER A 100 31.50 9.05 3.57
C SER A 100 32.45 9.94 4.39
N ILE A 101 31.86 10.86 5.19
CA ILE A 101 32.56 11.83 6.05
C ILE A 101 32.49 11.40 7.54
N GLU A 102 31.58 10.50 7.89
CA GLU A 102 31.34 10.03 9.27
C GLU A 102 32.16 8.77 9.62
N ASP A 103 32.31 8.51 10.92
CA ASP A 103 33.03 7.34 11.43
C ASP A 103 32.41 6.02 10.91
N PHE A 104 33.23 5.27 10.18
CA PHE A 104 32.84 4.06 9.45
C PHE A 104 32.22 3.01 10.37
N GLY A 105 32.71 2.92 11.61
CA GLY A 105 32.24 1.98 12.63
C GLY A 105 30.80 2.26 13.08
N GLU A 106 30.47 3.52 13.37
CA GLU A 106 29.12 3.91 13.82
C GLU A 106 28.07 3.70 12.72
N GLN A 107 28.38 4.06 11.48
CA GLN A 107 27.46 3.82 10.36
C GLN A 107 27.23 2.33 10.10
N GLN A 108 28.23 1.49 10.30
CA GLN A 108 28.09 0.04 10.14
C GLN A 108 27.24 -0.58 11.28
N LEU A 109 27.40 -0.10 12.51
CA LEU A 109 26.58 -0.49 13.67
C LEU A 109 25.11 -0.10 13.49
N ARG A 110 24.81 1.17 13.18
CA ARG A 110 23.42 1.63 12.95
C ARG A 110 22.73 0.87 11.83
N ARG A 111 23.47 0.51 10.77
CA ARG A 111 22.93 -0.32 9.68
C ARG A 111 22.61 -1.73 10.15
N ARG A 112 23.47 -2.36 10.93
CA ARG A 112 23.21 -3.69 11.51
C ARG A 112 22.03 -3.69 12.46
N GLU A 113 21.91 -2.68 13.33
CA GLU A 113 20.77 -2.51 14.23
C GLU A 113 19.46 -2.36 13.43
N MET A 114 19.44 -1.47 12.42
CA MET A 114 18.25 -1.28 11.60
C MET A 114 17.87 -2.55 10.83
N LEU A 115 18.85 -3.26 10.26
CA LEU A 115 18.60 -4.52 9.57
C LEU A 115 18.15 -5.65 10.50
N SER A 116 18.56 -5.62 11.78
CA SER A 116 18.16 -6.61 12.78
C SER A 116 16.66 -6.55 13.14
N LEU A 117 16.05 -5.37 13.05
CA LEU A 117 14.59 -5.19 13.19
C LEU A 117 13.79 -5.95 12.12
N TYR A 118 14.46 -6.35 11.05
CA TYR A 118 13.86 -7.02 9.91
C TYR A 118 14.46 -8.40 9.69
N ARG A 119 15.02 -9.06 10.70
CA ARG A 119 15.60 -10.40 10.54
C ARG A 119 14.49 -11.42 10.25
N TRP A 120 14.70 -12.29 9.24
CA TRP A 120 13.75 -13.37 8.96
C TRP A 120 13.53 -14.24 10.20
N SER A 121 12.30 -14.23 10.70
CA SER A 121 11.87 -15.05 11.83
C SER A 121 11.05 -16.23 11.32
N GLY A 122 10.95 -17.30 12.11
CA GLY A 122 10.22 -18.52 11.73
C GLY A 122 8.73 -18.30 11.42
N SER A 123 8.17 -17.13 11.72
CA SER A 123 6.82 -16.69 11.34
C SER A 123 6.72 -16.07 9.94
N GLY A 124 7.79 -16.09 9.14
CA GLY A 124 7.77 -15.62 7.74
C GLY A 124 7.91 -14.11 7.56
N SER A 125 8.20 -13.35 8.62
CA SER A 125 8.48 -11.91 8.57
C SER A 125 9.99 -11.65 8.58
N GLY A 126 10.50 -10.84 7.63
CA GLY A 126 11.88 -10.33 7.60
C GLY A 126 12.68 -10.59 6.30
N LEU A 127 13.95 -10.17 6.28
CA LEU A 127 14.99 -10.34 5.28
C LEU A 127 15.93 -11.48 5.69
N ALA A 128 16.28 -12.37 4.75
CA ALA A 128 17.39 -13.30 4.91
C ALA A 128 18.71 -12.52 4.83
N LEU A 129 19.37 -12.33 5.98
CA LEU A 129 20.64 -11.63 6.12
C LEU A 129 21.76 -12.63 6.47
#